data_AF-A0A955FAU3-F1
#
_entry.id   AF-A0A955FAU3-F1
#
_cell.length_a   1.000
_cell.length_b   1.000
_cell.length_c   1.000
_cell.angle_alpha   90.00
_cell.angle_beta   90.00
_cell.angle_gamma   90.00
#
_symmetry.space_group_name_H-M   'P 1'
#
loop_
_entity.id
_entity.type
_entity.pdbx_description
1 polymer ?
#
loop_
_entity_poly.entity_id
_entity_poly.type
_entity_poly.pdbx_seq_one_letter_code
_entity_poly.pdbx_strand_id
1 'polypeptide(L)'
;MKAALLAIVLALFGVVTPVFAQSDTSVDSTSDTSVSDDKAAGREARIQALKDKATAKLEEAQAKRIAARCKNAQGKVTSLRARVTGIVQNRKAVYQQVGEKLDVLLEKLKAAELDTTTLETARDDMRKEIAVLVESLNAYDTALADIIAMDCESDPETFHAALLSARDLQNTLRTQSQEFRSFATNELKTILQDVRAQLEAKKAETSKETVEGDN
;
A
#
# COMPACT_ATOMS: atom_id res chain seq x y z
N MET A 1 14.39 -14.00 35.71
CA MET A 1 14.14 -13.88 34.25
C MET A 1 13.89 -12.41 33.86
N LYS A 2 14.82 -11.48 34.16
CA LYS A 2 14.58 -10.02 34.09
C LYS A 2 15.43 -9.26 33.03
N ALA A 3 16.28 -9.95 32.25
CA ALA A 3 17.24 -9.29 31.36
C ALA A 3 16.96 -9.42 29.85
N ALA A 4 15.95 -10.18 29.42
CA ALA A 4 15.77 -10.51 27.98
C ALA A 4 14.88 -9.52 27.19
N LEU A 5 14.14 -8.63 27.85
CA LEU A 5 13.11 -7.80 27.19
C LEU A 5 13.61 -6.43 26.69
N LEU A 6 14.82 -6.00 27.05
CA LEU A 6 15.32 -4.65 26.75
C LEU A 6 16.03 -4.51 25.39
N ALA A 7 16.37 -5.61 24.71
CA ALA A 7 17.18 -5.59 23.49
C ALA A 7 16.38 -5.48 22.17
N ILE A 8 15.04 -5.52 22.20
CA ILE A 8 14.23 -5.70 20.97
C ILE A 8 13.81 -4.37 20.30
N VAL A 9 13.85 -3.23 21.01
CA VAL A 9 13.24 -1.98 20.50
C VAL A 9 14.13 -1.17 19.56
N LEU A 10 15.46 -1.37 19.56
CA LEU A 10 16.40 -0.57 18.76
C LEU A 10 16.81 -1.18 17.40
N ALA A 11 16.34 -2.38 17.06
CA ALA A 11 16.70 -3.07 15.80
C ALA A 11 15.67 -2.89 14.66
N LEU A 12 14.66 -2.03 14.81
CA LEU A 12 13.54 -1.93 13.86
C LEU A 12 13.74 -0.93 12.71
N PHE A 13 14.83 -0.18 12.70
CA PHE A 13 15.22 0.70 11.57
C PHE A 13 16.59 0.31 10.97
N GLY A 14 16.94 -0.98 11.02
CA GLY A 14 18.05 -1.51 10.24
C GLY A 14 17.75 -1.37 8.75
N VAL A 15 18.74 -0.88 8.00
CA VAL A 15 18.72 -0.78 6.54
C VAL A 15 18.45 -2.18 5.97
N VAL A 16 17.20 -2.46 5.61
CA VAL A 16 16.83 -3.69 4.88
C VAL A 16 17.33 -3.50 3.46
N THR A 17 18.53 -4.01 3.18
CA THR A 17 18.95 -4.25 1.80
C THR A 17 18.07 -5.39 1.25
N PRO A 18 17.36 -5.19 0.15
CA PRO A 18 16.58 -6.28 -0.44
C PRO A 18 17.56 -7.32 -1.01
N VAL A 19 17.75 -8.42 -0.28
CA VAL A 19 18.30 -9.66 -0.83
C VAL A 19 17.19 -10.32 -1.62
N PHE A 20 17.26 -10.22 -2.95
CA PHE A 20 16.41 -10.97 -3.86
C PHE A 20 16.87 -12.44 -3.86
N ALA A 21 16.30 -13.24 -2.97
CA ALA A 21 16.38 -14.70 -3.08
C ALA A 21 15.27 -15.17 -4.02
N GLN A 22 15.62 -15.52 -5.27
CA GLN A 22 14.74 -16.28 -6.15
C GLN A 22 14.66 -17.71 -5.61
N SER A 23 13.49 -18.08 -5.09
CA SER A 23 13.17 -19.46 -4.76
C SER A 23 12.25 -20.00 -5.86
N ASP A 24 12.79 -20.88 -6.69
CA ASP A 24 12.04 -21.65 -7.68
C ASP A 24 11.10 -22.61 -6.95
N THR A 25 9.88 -22.16 -6.68
CA THR A 25 8.79 -23.04 -6.24
C THR A 25 7.98 -23.40 -7.46
N SER A 26 8.19 -24.61 -7.96
CA SER A 26 7.38 -25.22 -9.02
C SER A 26 6.03 -25.60 -8.40
N VAL A 27 5.04 -24.70 -8.54
CA VAL A 27 3.66 -24.95 -8.15
C VAL A 27 2.91 -25.52 -9.36
N ASP A 28 2.47 -26.76 -9.20
CA ASP A 28 1.65 -27.51 -10.14
C ASP A 28 0.31 -26.79 -10.34
N SER A 29 0.12 -26.22 -11.53
CA SER A 29 -1.04 -25.41 -11.90
C SER A 29 -2.18 -26.30 -12.38
N THR A 30 -3.10 -26.63 -11.48
CA THR A 30 -4.39 -27.23 -11.86
C THR A 30 -5.35 -26.11 -12.29
N SER A 31 -5.63 -26.08 -13.60
CA SER A 31 -6.66 -25.35 -14.35
C SER A 31 -7.69 -24.50 -13.59
N ASP A 32 -7.57 -23.17 -13.74
CA ASP A 32 -8.67 -22.19 -13.61
C ASP A 32 -8.99 -21.63 -15.00
N THR A 33 -9.99 -22.20 -15.69
CA THR A 33 -10.44 -21.73 -17.02
C THR A 33 -11.66 -20.80 -16.95
N SER A 34 -12.17 -20.45 -15.76
CA SER A 34 -13.37 -19.61 -15.61
C SER A 34 -13.11 -18.14 -15.27
N VAL A 35 -11.86 -17.70 -15.11
CA VAL A 35 -11.52 -16.33 -14.65
C VAL A 35 -11.41 -15.31 -15.81
N SER A 36 -11.40 -15.74 -17.07
CA SER A 36 -11.21 -14.82 -18.22
C SER A 36 -12.44 -13.97 -18.52
N ASP A 37 -13.64 -14.54 -18.38
CA ASP A 37 -14.85 -13.93 -18.92
C ASP A 37 -15.37 -12.79 -18.02
N ASP A 38 -15.23 -12.92 -16.70
CA ASP A 38 -15.58 -11.87 -15.74
C ASP A 38 -14.65 -10.64 -15.85
N LYS A 39 -13.37 -10.86 -16.18
CA LYS A 39 -12.39 -9.77 -16.34
C LYS A 39 -12.64 -8.97 -17.62
N ALA A 40 -13.07 -9.63 -18.69
CA ALA A 40 -13.48 -8.97 -19.92
C ALA A 40 -14.71 -8.10 -19.65
N ALA A 41 -15.81 -8.68 -19.16
CA ALA A 41 -17.04 -7.94 -18.89
C ALA A 41 -16.83 -6.68 -18.02
N GLY A 42 -15.99 -6.78 -16.98
CA GLY A 42 -15.62 -5.62 -16.16
C GLY A 42 -14.85 -4.54 -16.93
N ARG A 43 -13.99 -4.91 -17.88
CA ARG A 43 -13.21 -3.98 -18.72
C ARG A 43 -14.10 -3.21 -19.68
N GLU A 44 -15.02 -3.87 -20.38
CA GLU A 44 -15.90 -3.18 -21.32
C GLU A 44 -16.76 -2.13 -20.61
N ALA A 45 -17.28 -2.45 -19.41
CA ALA A 45 -18.01 -1.49 -18.58
C ALA A 45 -17.16 -0.28 -18.17
N ARG A 46 -15.89 -0.48 -17.78
CA ARG A 46 -14.96 0.61 -17.46
C ARG A 46 -14.64 1.48 -18.67
N ILE A 47 -14.44 0.87 -19.84
CA ILE A 47 -14.21 1.60 -21.10
C ILE A 47 -15.43 2.42 -21.48
N GLN A 48 -16.64 1.87 -21.32
CA GLN A 48 -17.86 2.62 -21.57
C GLN A 48 -17.99 3.82 -20.62
N ALA A 49 -17.70 3.64 -19.32
CA ALA A 49 -17.69 4.75 -18.37
C ALA A 49 -16.67 5.84 -18.73
N LEU A 50 -15.53 5.48 -19.34
CA LEU A 50 -14.55 6.46 -19.85
C LEU A 50 -15.08 7.22 -21.07
N LYS A 51 -15.81 6.54 -21.96
CA LYS A 51 -16.50 7.17 -23.10
C LYS A 51 -17.54 8.17 -22.62
N ASP A 52 -18.33 7.80 -21.63
CA ASP A 52 -19.37 8.69 -21.08
C ASP A 52 -18.76 9.91 -20.37
N LYS A 53 -17.56 9.75 -19.77
CA LYS A 53 -16.78 10.85 -19.17
C LYS A 53 -16.05 11.72 -20.19
N ALA A 54 -15.86 11.25 -21.42
CA ALA A 54 -15.30 12.04 -22.51
C ALA A 54 -16.37 13.02 -23.03
N THR A 55 -16.74 14.00 -22.21
CA THR A 55 -17.81 14.96 -22.51
C THR A 55 -17.38 16.06 -23.47
N ALA A 56 -16.07 16.21 -23.71
CA ALA A 56 -15.50 17.16 -24.66
C ALA A 56 -14.95 16.39 -25.87
N LYS A 57 -15.73 16.42 -26.96
CA LYS A 57 -15.29 15.90 -28.25
C LYS A 57 -13.96 16.55 -28.61
N LEU A 58 -12.93 15.72 -28.79
CA LEU A 58 -11.62 16.23 -29.19
C LEU A 58 -11.73 16.93 -30.55
N GLU A 59 -11.05 18.08 -30.69
CA GLU A 59 -10.86 18.67 -32.01
C GLU A 59 -10.18 17.65 -32.94
N GLU A 60 -10.54 17.63 -34.22
CA GLU A 60 -10.01 16.65 -35.18
C GLU A 60 -8.47 16.67 -35.24
N ALA A 61 -7.87 17.86 -35.16
CA ALA A 61 -6.43 18.03 -35.11
C ALA A 61 -5.80 17.45 -33.83
N GLN A 62 -6.52 17.43 -32.70
CA GLN A 62 -6.07 16.80 -31.46
C GLN A 62 -6.22 15.29 -31.53
N ALA A 63 -7.36 14.77 -32.02
CA ALA A 63 -7.59 13.35 -32.22
C ALA A 63 -6.50 12.73 -33.12
N LYS A 64 -6.19 13.35 -34.26
CA LYS A 64 -5.10 12.92 -35.16
C LYS A 64 -3.74 12.92 -34.47
N ARG A 65 -3.43 13.96 -33.68
CA ARG A 65 -2.16 14.04 -32.92
C ARG A 65 -2.06 12.95 -31.86
N ILE A 66 -3.16 12.61 -31.20
CA ILE A 66 -3.20 11.54 -30.20
C ILE A 66 -3.01 10.19 -30.87
N ALA A 67 -3.79 9.87 -31.90
CA ALA A 67 -3.67 8.62 -32.67
C ALA A 67 -2.22 8.40 -33.15
N ALA A 68 -1.60 9.42 -33.75
CA ALA A 68 -0.21 9.33 -34.23
C ALA A 68 0.85 9.04 -33.15
N ARG A 69 0.56 9.32 -31.88
CA ARG A 69 1.49 9.13 -30.75
C ARG A 69 1.10 7.98 -29.83
N CYS A 70 -0.05 7.37 -30.07
CA CYS A 70 -0.70 6.55 -29.06
C CYS A 70 0.08 5.25 -28.77
N LYS A 71 0.66 4.60 -29.79
CA LYS A 71 1.53 3.42 -29.59
C LYS A 71 2.78 3.73 -28.76
N ASN A 72 3.40 4.90 -28.98
CA ASN A 72 4.52 5.35 -28.14
C ASN A 72 4.08 5.56 -26.69
N ALA A 73 2.90 6.16 -26.49
CA ALA A 73 2.32 6.34 -25.16
C ALA A 73 2.02 4.98 -24.50
N GLN A 74 1.43 4.00 -25.21
CA GLN A 74 1.20 2.64 -24.71
C GLN A 74 2.50 1.94 -24.30
N GLY A 75 3.58 2.10 -25.06
CA GLY A 75 4.90 1.60 -24.68
C GLY A 75 5.39 2.20 -23.35
N LYS A 76 5.22 3.51 -23.15
CA LYS A 76 5.55 4.18 -21.88
C LYS A 76 4.67 3.71 -20.72
N VAL A 77 3.38 3.53 -20.96
CA VAL A 77 2.42 3.01 -19.97
C VAL A 77 2.78 1.58 -19.58
N THR A 78 3.19 0.74 -20.53
CA THR A 78 3.67 -0.64 -20.28
C THR A 78 4.88 -0.64 -19.33
N SER A 79 5.91 0.16 -19.65
CA SER A 79 7.09 0.30 -18.79
C SER A 79 6.78 0.93 -17.44
N LEU A 80 5.80 1.82 -17.37
CA LEU A 80 5.32 2.39 -16.11
C LEU A 80 4.64 1.32 -15.26
N ARG A 81 3.71 0.55 -15.84
CA ARG A 81 2.98 -0.52 -15.16
C ARG A 81 3.94 -1.53 -14.54
N ALA A 82 4.91 -2.04 -15.31
CA ALA A 82 5.89 -3.00 -14.80
C ALA A 82 6.64 -2.47 -13.56
N ARG A 83 7.05 -1.19 -13.56
CA ARG A 83 7.69 -0.55 -12.40
C ARG A 83 6.73 -0.39 -11.23
N VAL A 84 5.51 0.05 -11.50
CA VAL A 84 4.47 0.26 -10.48
C VAL A 84 4.11 -1.05 -9.80
N THR A 85 3.91 -2.15 -10.54
CA THR A 85 3.61 -3.47 -9.97
C THR A 85 4.65 -3.90 -8.95
N GLY A 86 5.94 -3.74 -9.25
CA GLY A 86 7.01 -4.04 -8.29
C GLY A 86 6.96 -3.17 -7.03
N ILE A 87 6.71 -1.86 -7.19
CA ILE A 87 6.56 -0.92 -6.07
C ILE A 87 5.33 -1.27 -5.21
N VAL A 88 4.21 -1.62 -5.83
CA VAL A 88 2.95 -2.00 -5.18
C VAL A 88 3.18 -3.19 -4.26
N GLN A 89 3.77 -4.27 -4.78
CA GLN A 89 3.99 -5.50 -4.02
C GLN A 89 4.94 -5.27 -2.83
N ASN A 90 6.03 -4.52 -3.06
CA ASN A 90 6.96 -4.19 -1.99
C ASN A 90 6.28 -3.37 -0.88
N ARG A 91 5.50 -2.33 -1.25
CA ARG A 91 4.79 -1.50 -0.26
C ARG A 91 3.78 -2.31 0.54
N LYS A 92 2.99 -3.16 -0.14
CA LYS A 92 2.03 -4.06 0.52
C LYS A 92 2.71 -4.93 1.56
N ALA A 93 3.83 -5.57 1.20
CA ALA A 93 4.59 -6.42 2.12
C ALA A 93 5.12 -5.62 3.34
N VAL A 94 5.70 -4.44 3.11
CA VAL A 94 6.20 -3.58 4.19
C VAL A 94 5.07 -3.19 5.15
N TYR A 95 3.92 -2.79 4.63
CA TYR A 95 2.79 -2.36 5.44
C TYR A 95 2.18 -3.50 6.26
N GLN A 96 2.07 -4.69 5.67
CA GLN A 96 1.66 -5.89 6.40
C GLN A 96 2.62 -6.20 7.56
N GLN A 97 3.93 -6.15 7.29
CA GLN A 97 4.95 -6.40 8.31
C GLN A 97 4.89 -5.38 9.46
N VAL A 98 4.58 -4.11 9.19
CA VAL A 98 4.38 -3.11 10.25
C VAL A 98 3.16 -3.46 11.11
N GLY A 99 2.05 -3.89 10.49
CA GLY A 99 0.86 -4.36 11.20
C GLY A 99 1.17 -5.52 12.14
N GLU A 100 1.84 -6.55 11.65
CA GLU A 100 2.24 -7.73 12.45
C GLU A 100 3.13 -7.36 13.64
N LYS A 101 4.08 -6.43 13.44
CA LYS A 101 4.95 -5.94 14.52
C LYS A 101 4.17 -5.17 15.58
N LEU A 102 3.14 -4.41 15.21
CA LEU A 102 2.27 -3.75 16.17
C LEU A 102 1.42 -4.75 16.95
N ASP A 103 0.92 -5.81 16.32
CA ASP A 103 0.16 -6.86 17.00
C ASP A 103 1.03 -7.55 18.09
N VAL A 104 2.26 -7.94 17.74
CA VAL A 104 3.22 -8.53 18.70
C VAL A 104 3.55 -7.55 19.84
N LEU A 105 3.67 -6.25 19.54
CA LEU A 105 3.91 -5.24 20.55
C LEU A 105 2.73 -5.10 21.51
N LEU A 106 1.50 -5.04 20.98
CA LEU A 106 0.27 -4.95 21.76
C LEU A 106 0.12 -6.13 22.71
N GLU A 107 0.38 -7.35 22.25
CA GLU A 107 0.35 -8.56 23.09
C GLU A 107 1.32 -8.43 24.28
N LYS A 108 2.55 -7.97 24.03
CA LYS A 108 3.56 -7.79 25.08
C LYS A 108 3.20 -6.70 26.08
N LEU A 109 2.61 -5.60 25.61
CA LEU A 109 2.19 -4.49 26.48
C LEU A 109 1.02 -4.89 27.36
N LYS A 110 0.04 -5.63 26.81
CA LYS A 110 -1.07 -6.20 27.58
C LYS A 110 -0.61 -7.19 28.63
N ALA A 111 0.34 -8.07 28.27
CA ALA A 111 0.95 -8.99 29.23
C ALA A 111 1.72 -8.27 30.35
N ALA A 112 2.18 -7.05 30.09
CA ALA A 112 2.75 -6.15 31.09
C ALA A 112 1.71 -5.26 31.78
N GLU A 113 0.41 -5.53 31.61
CA GLU A 113 -0.72 -4.77 32.17
C GLU A 113 -0.59 -3.25 31.95
N LEU A 114 -0.20 -2.85 30.74
CA LEU A 114 -0.22 -1.46 30.32
C LEU A 114 -1.50 -1.16 29.54
N ASP A 115 -1.97 0.09 29.64
CA ASP A 115 -3.06 0.55 28.79
C ASP A 115 -2.58 0.64 27.33
N THR A 116 -3.28 -0.08 26.45
CA THR A 116 -2.94 -0.17 25.04
C THR A 116 -3.97 0.50 24.13
N THR A 117 -5.02 1.10 24.70
CA THR A 117 -6.19 1.61 23.96
C THR A 117 -5.80 2.53 22.79
N THR A 118 -4.90 3.48 23.02
CA THR A 118 -4.42 4.42 22.00
C THR A 118 -3.64 3.72 20.89
N LEU A 119 -2.78 2.74 21.24
CA LEU A 119 -1.98 2.00 20.27
C LEU A 119 -2.86 1.05 19.44
N GLU A 120 -3.90 0.45 20.03
CA GLU A 120 -4.88 -0.36 19.31
C GLU A 120 -5.66 0.45 18.29
N THR A 121 -6.11 1.64 18.69
CA THR A 121 -6.79 2.59 17.79
C THR A 121 -5.89 2.93 16.61
N ALA A 122 -4.64 3.31 16.87
CA ALA A 122 -3.68 3.61 15.81
C ALA A 122 -3.38 2.41 14.90
N ARG A 123 -3.33 1.18 15.45
CA ARG A 123 -3.16 -0.05 14.68
C ARG A 123 -4.34 -0.27 13.73
N ASP A 124 -5.57 -0.06 14.20
CA ASP A 124 -6.78 -0.22 13.40
C ASP A 124 -6.86 0.84 12.29
N ASP A 125 -6.55 2.10 12.60
CA ASP A 125 -6.53 3.17 11.60
C ASP A 125 -5.45 2.92 10.54
N MET A 126 -4.26 2.48 10.96
CA MET A 126 -3.21 2.08 10.02
C MET A 126 -3.69 0.97 9.07
N ARG A 127 -4.41 -0.05 9.57
CA ARG A 127 -4.93 -1.13 8.73
C ARG A 127 -5.98 -0.64 7.73
N LYS A 128 -6.85 0.29 8.12
CA LYS A 128 -7.81 0.93 7.22
C LYS A 128 -7.11 1.68 6.10
N GLU A 129 -6.12 2.52 6.44
CA GLU A 129 -5.34 3.27 5.45
C GLU A 129 -4.57 2.35 4.49
N ILE A 130 -4.01 1.25 4.99
CA ILE A 130 -3.35 0.23 4.15
C ILE A 130 -4.35 -0.39 3.16
N ALA A 131 -5.57 -0.71 3.61
CA ALA A 131 -6.59 -1.29 2.75
C ALA A 131 -6.98 -0.31 1.62
N VAL A 132 -7.21 0.97 1.96
CA VAL A 132 -7.50 2.04 0.98
C VAL A 132 -6.38 2.21 -0.03
N LEU A 133 -5.12 2.20 0.42
CA LEU A 133 -3.95 2.26 -0.45
C LEU A 133 -3.88 1.07 -1.40
N VAL A 134 -4.11 -0.16 -0.90
CA VAL A 134 -4.10 -1.37 -1.71
C VAL A 134 -5.19 -1.32 -2.79
N GLU A 135 -6.40 -0.89 -2.43
CA GLU A 135 -7.50 -0.71 -3.38
C GLU A 135 -7.13 0.31 -4.47
N SER A 136 -6.58 1.45 -4.09
CA SER A 136 -6.16 2.52 -5.01
C SER A 136 -5.01 2.08 -5.93
N LEU A 137 -4.07 1.28 -5.41
CA LEU A 137 -3.00 0.65 -6.19
C LEU A 137 -3.56 -0.31 -7.25
N ASN A 138 -4.54 -1.16 -6.87
CA ASN A 138 -5.19 -2.09 -7.79
C ASN A 138 -6.01 -1.37 -8.87
N ALA A 139 -6.73 -0.32 -8.50
CA ALA A 139 -7.48 0.52 -9.43
C ALA A 139 -6.55 1.18 -10.45
N TYR A 140 -5.40 1.70 -9.99
CA TYR A 140 -4.39 2.26 -10.87
C TYR A 140 -3.77 1.22 -11.81
N ASP A 141 -3.35 0.05 -11.31
CA ASP A 141 -2.84 -1.03 -12.17
C ASP A 141 -3.85 -1.47 -13.24
N THR A 142 -5.12 -1.59 -12.85
CA THR A 142 -6.22 -1.93 -13.75
C THR A 142 -6.39 -0.87 -14.84
N ALA A 143 -6.37 0.42 -14.48
CA ALA A 143 -6.45 1.50 -15.46
C ALA A 143 -5.27 1.46 -16.45
N LEU A 144 -4.05 1.20 -15.97
CA LEU A 144 -2.89 1.04 -16.86
C LEU A 144 -3.04 -0.18 -17.77
N ALA A 145 -3.57 -1.29 -17.26
CA ALA A 145 -3.87 -2.49 -18.05
C ALA A 145 -4.86 -2.19 -19.19
N ASP A 146 -5.94 -1.49 -18.87
CA ASP A 146 -6.98 -1.14 -19.84
C ASP A 146 -6.42 -0.24 -20.95
N ILE A 147 -5.58 0.75 -20.59
CA ILE A 147 -4.89 1.63 -21.55
C ILE A 147 -3.97 0.85 -22.50
N ILE A 148 -3.24 -0.14 -21.99
CA ILE A 148 -2.33 -0.98 -22.80
C ILE A 148 -3.13 -1.85 -23.79
N ALA A 149 -4.26 -2.39 -23.36
CA ALA A 149 -5.08 -3.29 -24.16
C ALA A 149 -6.03 -2.57 -25.15
N MET A 150 -6.16 -1.25 -25.06
CA MET A 150 -7.07 -0.46 -25.89
C MET A 150 -6.52 -0.28 -27.32
N ASP A 151 -7.40 -0.29 -28.31
CA ASP A 151 -7.05 0.19 -29.66
C ASP A 151 -7.10 1.72 -29.71
N CYS A 152 -5.95 2.33 -29.41
CA CYS A 152 -5.81 3.77 -29.31
C CYS A 152 -5.84 4.52 -30.65
N GLU A 153 -5.68 3.82 -31.78
CA GLU A 153 -5.69 4.46 -33.10
C GLU A 153 -7.11 4.65 -33.60
N SER A 154 -7.97 3.66 -33.37
CA SER A 154 -9.38 3.70 -33.74
C SER A 154 -10.23 4.58 -32.82
N ASP A 155 -9.82 4.76 -31.56
CA ASP A 155 -10.56 5.54 -30.56
C ASP A 155 -9.62 6.44 -29.71
N PRO A 156 -9.06 7.51 -30.32
CA PRO A 156 -8.12 8.41 -29.64
C PRO A 156 -8.77 9.22 -28.50
N GLU A 157 -10.09 9.42 -28.55
CA GLU A 157 -10.84 10.14 -27.52
C GLU A 157 -10.94 9.33 -26.23
N THR A 158 -11.35 8.06 -26.34
CA THR A 158 -11.38 7.15 -25.18
C THR A 158 -9.98 6.91 -24.62
N PHE A 159 -8.98 6.78 -25.48
CA PHE A 159 -7.59 6.65 -25.04
C PHE A 159 -7.11 7.89 -24.26
N HIS A 160 -7.46 9.09 -24.71
CA HIS A 160 -7.15 10.33 -24.00
C HIS A 160 -7.83 10.39 -22.63
N ALA A 161 -9.13 10.08 -22.57
CA ALA A 161 -9.88 10.03 -21.32
C ALA A 161 -9.30 9.01 -20.34
N ALA A 162 -8.91 7.83 -20.83
CA ALA A 162 -8.24 6.80 -20.03
C ALA A 162 -6.92 7.30 -19.42
N LEU A 163 -6.08 7.99 -20.21
CA LEU A 163 -4.84 8.59 -19.70
C LEU A 163 -5.07 9.66 -18.63
N LEU A 164 -6.09 10.50 -18.78
CA LEU A 164 -6.47 11.48 -17.76
C LEU A 164 -6.93 10.79 -16.47
N SER A 165 -7.82 9.81 -16.59
CA SER A 165 -8.29 9.03 -15.44
C SER A 165 -7.14 8.33 -14.71
N ALA A 166 -6.17 7.76 -15.44
CA ALA A 166 -5.00 7.15 -14.82
C ALA A 166 -4.11 8.19 -14.11
N ARG A 167 -3.99 9.40 -14.63
CA ARG A 167 -3.27 10.49 -13.96
C ARG A 167 -3.96 10.90 -12.66
N ASP A 168 -5.28 10.96 -12.64
CA ASP A 168 -6.04 11.29 -11.42
C ASP A 168 -5.86 10.19 -10.36
N LEU A 169 -5.96 8.92 -10.75
CA LEU A 169 -5.66 7.79 -9.86
C LEU A 169 -4.22 7.84 -9.31
N GLN A 170 -3.25 8.20 -10.15
CA GLN A 170 -1.87 8.38 -9.71
C GLN A 170 -1.73 9.52 -8.68
N ASN A 171 -2.45 10.63 -8.88
CA ASN A 171 -2.45 11.75 -7.94
C ASN A 171 -3.08 11.36 -6.61
N THR A 172 -4.22 10.68 -6.62
CA THR A 172 -4.88 10.13 -5.43
C THR A 172 -3.94 9.21 -4.66
N LEU A 173 -3.32 8.26 -5.36
CA LEU A 173 -2.37 7.33 -4.74
C LEU A 173 -1.17 8.05 -4.12
N ARG A 174 -0.68 9.11 -4.76
CA ARG A 174 0.43 9.91 -4.23
C ARG A 174 0.02 10.61 -2.94
N THR A 175 -1.16 11.22 -2.91
CA THR A 175 -1.71 11.89 -1.71
C THR A 175 -1.89 10.91 -0.56
N GLN A 176 -2.59 9.80 -0.78
CA GLN A 176 -2.78 8.74 0.23
C GLN A 176 -1.44 8.20 0.74
N SER A 177 -0.45 8.02 -0.15
CA SER A 177 0.89 7.56 0.26
C SER A 177 1.60 8.57 1.16
N GLN A 178 1.37 9.87 0.96
CA GLN A 178 1.95 10.94 1.77
C GLN A 178 1.25 11.03 3.14
N GLU A 179 -0.08 10.92 3.16
CA GLU A 179 -0.89 10.89 4.38
C GLU A 179 -0.51 9.70 5.25
N PHE A 180 -0.46 8.49 4.69
CA PHE A 180 -0.02 7.30 5.41
C PHE A 180 1.40 7.45 5.96
N ARG A 181 2.31 8.02 5.18
CA ARG A 181 3.68 8.28 5.65
C ARG A 181 3.67 9.26 6.82
N SER A 182 2.90 10.35 6.73
CA SER A 182 2.77 11.34 7.80
C SER A 182 2.26 10.69 9.09
N PHE A 183 1.18 9.90 8.99
CA PHE A 183 0.63 9.12 10.10
C PHE A 183 1.70 8.23 10.74
N ALA A 184 2.39 7.42 9.92
CA ALA A 184 3.41 6.50 10.41
C ALA A 184 4.61 7.19 11.07
N THR A 185 5.07 8.33 10.54
CA THR A 185 6.28 9.00 11.04
C THR A 185 6.02 9.98 12.18
N ASN A 186 4.82 10.53 12.29
CA ASN A 186 4.48 11.56 13.27
C ASN A 186 3.61 10.99 14.39
N GLU A 187 2.44 10.47 14.05
CA GLU A 187 1.44 10.04 15.03
C GLU A 187 1.84 8.73 15.68
N LEU A 188 2.05 7.68 14.88
CA LEU A 188 2.42 6.37 15.41
C LEU A 188 3.75 6.43 16.19
N LYS A 189 4.71 7.22 15.71
CA LYS A 189 5.98 7.44 16.42
C LYS A 189 5.77 8.04 17.80
N THR A 190 4.92 9.06 17.91
CA THR A 190 4.61 9.72 19.19
C THR A 190 3.97 8.72 20.16
N ILE A 191 2.97 7.97 19.69
CA ILE A 191 2.31 6.93 20.48
C ILE A 191 3.32 5.89 20.99
N LEU A 192 4.23 5.43 20.13
CA LEU A 192 5.27 4.48 20.53
C LEU A 192 6.26 5.06 21.54
N GLN A 193 6.54 6.37 21.48
CA GLN A 193 7.37 7.06 22.48
C GLN A 193 6.67 7.13 23.84
N ASP A 194 5.38 7.43 23.86
CA ASP A 194 4.58 7.49 25.10
C ASP A 194 4.46 6.11 25.75
N VAL A 195 4.17 5.08 24.96
CA VAL A 195 4.16 3.68 25.41
C VAL A 195 5.51 3.27 26.01
N ARG A 196 6.62 3.71 25.38
CA ARG A 196 7.95 3.45 25.92
C ARG A 196 8.17 4.17 27.25
N ALA A 197 7.72 5.41 27.39
CA ALA A 197 7.83 6.15 28.65
C ALA A 197 7.04 5.46 29.78
N GLN A 198 5.83 4.98 29.50
CA GLN A 198 5.02 4.21 30.45
C GLN A 198 5.71 2.91 30.88
N LEU A 199 6.33 2.19 29.94
CA LEU A 199 7.12 0.99 30.25
C LEU A 199 8.28 1.28 31.21
N GLU A 200 9.02 2.37 31.00
CA GLU A 200 10.13 2.74 31.87
C GLU A 200 9.65 3.20 33.26
N ALA A 201 8.53 3.92 33.34
CA ALA A 201 7.92 4.30 34.60
C ALA A 201 7.49 3.08 35.42
N LYS A 202 6.78 2.12 34.80
CA LYS A 202 6.33 0.89 35.46
C LYS A 202 7.51 0.06 35.99
N LYS A 203 8.61 -0.04 35.24
CA LYS A 203 9.84 -0.72 35.71
C LYS A 203 10.43 -0.05 36.95
N ALA A 204 10.40 1.28 37.03
CA ALA A 204 10.92 2.03 38.18
C ALA A 204 10.06 1.90 39.43
N GLU A 205 8.76 1.61 39.29
CA GLU A 205 7.87 1.32 40.41
C GLU A 205 8.11 -0.09 40.97
N THR A 206 8.18 -1.10 40.09
CA THR A 206 8.43 -2.49 40.50
C THR A 206 9.79 -2.69 41.18
N SER A 207 10.78 -1.85 40.91
CA SER A 207 12.10 -1.96 41.56
C SER A 207 12.09 -1.46 43.01
N LYS A 208 11.24 -0.48 43.35
CA LYS A 208 11.16 0.07 44.72
C LYS A 208 10.50 -0.88 45.70
N GLU A 209 9.44 -1.57 45.27
CA GLU A 209 8.66 -2.48 46.12
C GLU A 209 9.48 -3.69 46.59
N THR A 210 10.45 -4.15 45.79
CA THR A 210 11.33 -5.27 46.17
C THR A 210 12.39 -4.97 47.23
N VAL A 211 12.63 -3.71 47.61
CA VAL A 211 13.69 -3.35 48.58
C VAL A 211 13.17 -3.20 50.01
N GLU A 212 11.85 -3.05 50.21
CA GLU A 212 11.26 -2.70 51.50
C GLU A 212 10.69 -3.90 52.30
N GLY A 213 10.76 -5.11 51.74
CA GLY A 213 10.13 -6.33 52.30
C GLY A 213 11.04 -7.33 53.02
N ASP A 214 12.32 -7.02 53.27
CA ASP A 214 13.32 -7.96 53.81
C ASP A 214 13.88 -7.51 55.19
N ASN A 215 13.04 -6.89 56.03
CA ASN A 215 13.39 -6.46 57.40
C ASN A 215 12.47 -7.08 58.44
#